data_AF-A0A496P4U3-F1
#
_entry.id   AF-A0A496P4U3-F1
#
_cell.length_a   1.000
_cell.length_b   1.000
_cell.length_c   1.000
_cell.angle_alpha   90.00
_cell.angle_beta   90.00
_cell.angle_gamma   90.00
#
_symmetry.space_group_name_H-M   'P 1'
#
loop_
_entity.id
_entity.type
_entity.pdbx_description
1 polymer ?
#
loop_
_entity_poly.entity_id
_entity_poly.type
_entity_poly.pdbx_seq_one_letter_code
_entity_poly.pdbx_strand_id
1 'polypeptide(L)'
;MNPYELFIKPYEEYTFFQIFLEAVAAFFGLLSVFFSVKRNIWVYPTGIISTTIYVYILFNFGLLGDMLINVYYSIMSIYGWISWNKNTENQIISVDFAKKKDWLVGLNLFAMSFIAVCGVYYFKPFIDNHFSMNGVSLGFQQLDWANWLDIFTTSLFLIGMWFMAKRKV
;
A
#
# COMPACT_ATOMS: atom_id res chain seq x y z
N MET A 1 -0.70 28.22 -5.45
CA MET A 1 -1.71 27.15 -5.37
C MET A 1 -2.75 27.58 -4.36
N ASN A 2 -4.01 27.68 -4.77
CA ASN A 2 -5.09 28.21 -3.92
C ASN A 2 -5.58 27.07 -2.98
N PRO A 3 -5.73 27.27 -1.65
CA PRO A 3 -6.16 26.21 -0.73
C PRO A 3 -7.46 25.52 -1.13
N TYR A 4 -8.38 26.25 -1.77
CA TYR A 4 -9.60 25.67 -2.34
C TYR A 4 -9.32 24.57 -3.38
N GLU A 5 -8.35 24.81 -4.28
CA GLU A 5 -7.99 23.83 -5.31
C GLU A 5 -7.34 22.58 -4.75
N LEU A 6 -6.64 22.68 -3.62
CA LEU A 6 -5.96 21.54 -3.00
C LEU A 6 -6.90 20.73 -2.10
N PHE A 7 -7.75 21.39 -1.31
CA PHE A 7 -8.55 20.70 -0.29
C PHE A 7 -10.00 20.43 -0.68
N ILE A 8 -10.63 21.29 -1.49
CA ILE A 8 -12.08 21.24 -1.72
C ILE A 8 -12.40 20.66 -3.09
N LYS A 9 -11.69 21.11 -4.12
CA LYS A 9 -11.91 20.71 -5.51
C LYS A 9 -11.95 19.18 -5.75
N PRO A 10 -11.10 18.35 -5.11
CA PRO A 10 -11.18 16.90 -5.29
C PRO A 10 -12.53 16.32 -4.85
N TYR A 11 -13.11 16.82 -3.76
CA TYR A 11 -14.36 16.29 -3.19
C TYR A 11 -15.62 16.68 -3.96
N GLU A 12 -15.55 17.64 -4.88
CA GLU A 12 -16.71 18.03 -5.70
C GLU A 12 -17.12 16.93 -6.68
N GLU A 13 -16.19 16.04 -7.04
CA GLU A 13 -16.46 14.87 -7.90
C GLU A 13 -16.90 13.63 -7.10
N TYR A 14 -16.87 13.69 -5.76
CA TYR A 14 -17.09 12.53 -4.89
C TYR A 14 -18.56 12.37 -4.51
N THR A 15 -19.04 11.14 -4.52
CA THR A 15 -20.35 10.81 -3.94
C THR A 15 -20.28 10.80 -2.42
N PHE A 16 -21.40 11.12 -1.75
CA PHE A 16 -21.50 11.04 -0.29
C PHE A 16 -21.08 9.67 0.27
N PHE A 17 -21.37 8.60 -0.47
CA PHE A 17 -20.97 7.24 -0.11
C PHE A 17 -19.44 7.04 -0.12
N GLN A 18 -18.73 7.59 -1.11
CA GLN A 18 -17.27 7.52 -1.18
C GLN A 18 -16.61 8.29 -0.04
N ILE A 19 -17.10 9.49 0.29
CA ILE A 19 -16.60 10.29 1.41
C ILE A 19 -16.81 9.55 2.74
N PHE A 20 -17.99 8.93 2.91
CA PHE A 20 -18.27 8.12 4.09
C PHE A 20 -17.32 6.91 4.20
N LEU A 21 -17.11 6.19 3.10
CA LEU A 21 -16.16 5.08 3.07
C LEU A 21 -14.73 5.53 3.39
N GLU A 22 -14.28 6.65 2.84
CA GLU A 22 -12.96 7.20 3.12
C GLU A 22 -12.80 7.57 4.60
N ALA A 23 -13.80 8.21 5.19
CA ALA A 23 -13.81 8.53 6.62
C ALA A 23 -13.73 7.26 7.49
N VAL A 24 -14.47 6.21 7.13
CA VAL A 24 -14.42 4.90 7.82
C VAL A 24 -13.04 4.26 7.64
N ALA A 25 -12.49 4.26 6.43
CA ALA A 25 -11.15 3.73 6.14
C ALA A 25 -10.08 4.44 6.96
N ALA A 26 -10.12 5.78 7.00
CA ALA A 26 -9.21 6.60 7.79
C ALA A 26 -9.35 6.31 9.30
N PHE A 27 -10.58 6.18 9.80
CA PHE A 27 -10.83 5.82 11.20
C PHE A 27 -10.22 4.47 11.57
N PHE A 28 -10.45 3.43 10.77
CA PHE A 28 -9.86 2.10 11.00
C PHE A 28 -8.33 2.10 10.84
N GLY A 29 -7.79 2.96 9.96
CA GLY A 29 -6.36 3.15 9.79
C GLY A 29 -5.72 3.76 11.05
N LEU A 30 -6.32 4.81 11.60
CA LEU A 30 -5.90 5.41 12.88
C LEU A 30 -6.02 4.41 14.03
N LEU A 31 -7.11 3.64 14.06
CA LEU A 31 -7.35 2.62 15.07
C LEU A 31 -6.28 1.51 15.02
N SER A 32 -5.85 1.13 13.82
CA SER A 32 -4.72 0.22 13.60
C SER A 32 -3.43 0.77 14.21
N VAL A 33 -3.06 2.02 13.91
CA VAL A 33 -1.87 2.67 14.50
C VAL A 33 -1.95 2.69 16.02
N PHE A 34 -3.11 3.01 16.57
CA PHE A 34 -3.33 2.99 18.02
C PHE A 34 -3.14 1.60 18.63
N PHE A 35 -3.66 0.54 18.00
CA PHE A 35 -3.44 -0.83 18.44
C PHE A 35 -1.99 -1.30 18.28
N SER A 36 -1.28 -0.80 17.27
CA SER A 36 0.15 -1.03 17.08
C SER A 36 0.96 -0.52 18.28
N VAL A 37 0.67 0.72 18.73
CA VAL A 37 1.30 1.30 19.92
C VAL A 37 0.98 0.48 21.17
N LYS A 38 -0.25 -0.03 21.29
CA LYS A 38 -0.66 -0.93 22.38
C LYS A 38 -0.17 -2.37 22.26
N ARG A 39 0.58 -2.72 21.20
CA ARG A 39 1.02 -4.10 20.89
C ARG A 39 -0.15 -5.10 20.93
N ASN A 40 -1.33 -4.66 20.50
CA ASN A 40 -2.53 -5.49 20.51
C ASN A 40 -2.73 -6.15 19.14
N ILE A 41 -3.14 -7.42 19.12
CA ILE A 41 -3.38 -8.19 17.89
C ILE A 41 -4.45 -7.56 16.98
N TRP A 42 -5.34 -6.74 17.56
CA TRP A 42 -6.36 -6.00 16.84
C TRP A 42 -5.82 -5.02 15.79
N VAL A 43 -4.52 -4.68 15.85
CA VAL A 43 -3.83 -3.91 14.79
C VAL A 43 -4.08 -4.49 13.40
N TYR A 44 -4.03 -5.81 13.27
CA TYR A 44 -4.12 -6.46 11.97
C TYR A 44 -5.56 -6.44 11.41
N PRO A 45 -6.61 -6.88 12.12
CA PRO A 45 -7.98 -6.75 11.64
C PRO A 45 -8.37 -5.33 11.26
N THR A 46 -8.01 -4.33 12.08
CA THR A 46 -8.35 -2.93 11.77
C THR A 46 -7.57 -2.39 10.58
N GLY A 47 -6.30 -2.80 10.44
CA GLY A 47 -5.49 -2.47 9.27
C GLY A 47 -6.09 -3.05 7.99
N ILE A 48 -6.46 -4.34 8.00
CA ILE A 48 -7.07 -5.04 6.86
C ILE A 48 -8.37 -4.37 6.44
N ILE A 49 -9.24 -3.98 7.39
CA ILE A 49 -10.50 -3.28 7.07
C ILE A 49 -10.18 -1.96 6.37
N SER A 50 -9.27 -1.16 6.94
CA SER A 50 -8.86 0.13 6.38
C SER A 50 -8.32 -0.01 4.95
N THR A 51 -7.33 -0.89 4.76
CA THR A 51 -6.67 -1.07 3.48
C THR A 51 -7.60 -1.67 2.44
N THR A 52 -8.52 -2.57 2.82
CA THR A 52 -9.52 -3.12 1.89
C THR A 52 -10.49 -2.05 1.39
N ILE A 53 -10.92 -1.13 2.27
CA ILE A 53 -11.78 -0.01 1.85
C ILE A 53 -11.00 0.94 0.92
N TYR A 54 -9.73 1.24 1.23
CA TYR A 54 -8.89 2.03 0.33
C TYR A 54 -8.68 1.37 -1.03
N VAL A 55 -8.48 0.04 -1.09
CA VAL A 55 -8.42 -0.69 -2.37
C VAL A 55 -9.68 -0.44 -3.20
N TYR A 56 -10.86 -0.52 -2.58
CA TYR A 56 -12.12 -0.27 -3.28
C TYR A 56 -12.26 1.18 -3.77
N ILE A 57 -11.91 2.17 -2.93
CA ILE A 57 -11.95 3.58 -3.30
C ILE A 57 -11.00 3.85 -4.47
N LEU A 58 -9.73 3.44 -4.34
CA LEU A 58 -8.68 3.69 -5.32
C LEU A 58 -8.95 2.97 -6.65
N PHE A 59 -9.61 1.81 -6.60
CA PHE A 59 -10.08 1.13 -7.81
C PHE A 59 -11.11 1.97 -8.56
N ASN A 60 -12.07 2.59 -7.87
CA ASN A 60 -13.06 3.47 -8.52
C ASN A 60 -12.43 4.75 -9.12
N PHE A 61 -11.35 5.25 -8.53
CA PHE A 61 -10.63 6.43 -9.02
C PHE A 61 -9.54 6.11 -10.06
N GLY A 62 -9.32 4.84 -10.42
CA GLY A 62 -8.25 4.45 -11.36
C GLY A 62 -6.82 4.67 -10.84
N LEU A 63 -6.67 4.84 -9.52
CA LEU A 63 -5.37 5.02 -8.84
C LEU A 63 -4.76 3.65 -8.52
N LEU A 64 -4.34 2.94 -9.56
CA LEU A 64 -3.92 1.54 -9.48
C LEU A 64 -2.60 1.32 -8.71
N GLY A 65 -1.69 2.30 -8.74
CA GLY A 65 -0.45 2.26 -7.95
C GLY A 65 -0.76 2.22 -6.45
N ASP A 66 -1.46 3.24 -5.97
CA ASP A 66 -1.94 3.34 -4.60
C ASP A 66 -2.82 2.14 -4.19
N MET A 67 -3.66 1.66 -5.10
CA MET A 67 -4.50 0.48 -4.87
C MET A 67 -3.63 -0.74 -4.56
N LEU A 68 -2.59 -1.02 -5.36
CA LEU A 68 -1.71 -2.16 -5.12
C LEU A 68 -0.91 -2.07 -3.84
N ILE A 69 -0.49 -0.86 -3.47
CA ILE A 69 0.12 -0.62 -2.17
C ILE A 69 -0.82 -1.08 -1.05
N ASN A 70 -2.09 -0.67 -1.12
CA ASN A 70 -3.10 -1.05 -0.14
C ASN A 70 -3.43 -2.55 -0.18
N VAL A 71 -3.43 -3.19 -1.35
CA VAL A 71 -3.53 -4.65 -1.47
C VAL A 71 -2.36 -5.32 -0.77
N TYR A 72 -1.14 -4.86 -1.01
CA TYR A 72 0.04 -5.41 -0.35
C TYR A 72 -0.03 -5.21 1.17
N TYR A 73 -0.37 -4.01 1.65
CA TYR A 73 -0.55 -3.76 3.08
C TYR A 73 -1.60 -4.69 3.69
N SER A 74 -2.68 -5.00 2.96
CA SER A 74 -3.68 -5.99 3.37
C SER A 74 -3.08 -7.39 3.52
N ILE A 75 -2.37 -7.88 2.49
CA ILE A 75 -1.71 -9.19 2.50
C ILE A 75 -0.67 -9.27 3.64
N MET A 76 0.12 -8.21 3.81
CA MET A 76 1.15 -8.12 4.84
C MET A 76 0.54 -8.07 6.24
N SER A 77 -0.60 -7.39 6.41
CA SER A 77 -1.35 -7.38 7.66
C SER A 77 -1.93 -8.76 7.98
N ILE A 78 -2.41 -9.51 6.99
CA ILE A 78 -2.84 -10.91 7.16
C ILE A 78 -1.64 -11.79 7.59
N TYR A 79 -0.50 -11.65 6.91
CA TYR A 79 0.72 -12.39 7.27
C TYR A 79 1.18 -12.07 8.70
N GLY A 80 1.19 -10.78 9.06
CA GLY A 80 1.51 -10.31 10.40
C GLY A 80 0.55 -10.88 11.44
N TRP A 81 -0.75 -10.93 11.13
CA TRP A 81 -1.75 -11.52 12.01
C TRP A 81 -1.49 -13.01 12.29
N ILE A 82 -1.22 -13.79 11.23
CA ILE A 82 -0.91 -15.21 11.33
C ILE A 82 0.39 -15.44 12.12
N SER A 83 1.43 -14.64 11.84
CA SER A 83 2.72 -14.72 12.53
C SER A 83 2.62 -14.37 14.00
N TRP A 84 1.81 -13.37 14.35
CA TRP A 84 1.57 -12.97 15.74
C TRP A 84 0.83 -14.08 16.49
N ASN A 85 -0.20 -14.68 15.90
CA ASN A 85 -0.96 -15.75 16.53
C ASN A 85 -0.09 -16.99 16.81
N LYS A 86 0.89 -17.28 15.95
CA LYS A 86 1.85 -18.39 16.12
C LYS A 86 2.94 -18.13 17.17
N ASN A 87 3.27 -16.88 17.46
CA ASN A 87 4.35 -16.52 18.39
C ASN A 87 3.89 -16.27 19.83
N THR A 88 2.61 -16.43 20.13
CA THR A 88 2.08 -16.33 21.50
C THR A 88 2.55 -17.46 22.42
N GLU A 89 3.07 -18.57 21.85
CA GLU A 89 3.46 -19.74 22.65
C GLU A 89 4.90 -19.74 23.14
N ASN A 90 5.88 -19.14 22.46
CA ASN A 90 7.26 -19.10 22.94
C ASN A 90 8.11 -18.05 22.19
N GLN A 91 8.92 -17.31 22.96
CA GLN A 91 10.17 -16.62 22.60
C GLN A 91 10.21 -15.09 22.72
N ILE A 92 11.24 -14.66 23.47
CA ILE A 92 11.71 -13.29 23.66
C ILE A 92 12.11 -12.74 22.28
N ILE A 93 11.57 -11.57 21.95
CA ILE A 93 11.76 -10.91 20.65
C ILE A 93 13.17 -10.31 20.60
N SER A 94 14.15 -11.01 20.02
CA SER A 94 15.46 -10.45 19.70
C SER A 94 15.42 -9.75 18.34
N VAL A 95 15.91 -8.51 18.29
CA VAL A 95 16.11 -7.73 17.07
C VAL A 95 17.55 -7.97 16.62
N ASP A 96 17.73 -8.44 15.39
CA ASP A 96 19.05 -8.73 14.81
C ASP A 96 19.46 -7.66 13.80
N PHE A 97 20.75 -7.32 13.73
CA PHE A 97 21.25 -6.45 12.65
C PHE A 97 21.24 -7.19 11.30
N ALA A 98 20.80 -6.51 10.24
CA ALA A 98 20.74 -7.06 8.89
C ALA A 98 22.14 -7.40 8.37
N LYS A 99 22.37 -8.67 8.00
CA LYS A 99 23.63 -9.10 7.39
C LYS A 99 23.66 -8.72 5.90
N LYS A 100 24.84 -8.71 5.27
CA LYS A 100 24.97 -8.43 3.82
C LYS A 100 24.06 -9.29 2.93
N LYS A 101 23.76 -10.52 3.34
CA LYS A 101 22.80 -11.42 2.65
C LYS A 101 21.36 -10.93 2.73
N ASP A 102 20.97 -10.33 3.85
CA ASP A 102 19.62 -9.78 4.03
C ASP A 102 19.43 -8.50 3.21
N TRP A 103 20.48 -7.69 3.10
CA TRP A 103 20.51 -6.54 2.18
C TRP A 103 20.41 -6.94 0.71
N LEU A 104 21.05 -8.05 0.29
CA LEU A 104 20.88 -8.60 -1.05
C LEU A 104 19.45 -9.08 -1.32
N VAL A 105 18.81 -9.73 -0.33
CA VAL A 105 17.40 -10.12 -0.42
C VAL A 105 16.50 -8.87 -0.48
N GLY A 106 16.80 -7.85 0.32
CA GLY A 106 16.09 -6.57 0.29
C GLY A 106 16.23 -5.85 -1.05
N LEU A 107 17.42 -5.86 -1.65
CA LEU A 107 17.67 -5.29 -2.99
C LEU A 107 16.90 -6.06 -4.08
N ASN A 108 16.88 -7.39 -4.02
CA ASN A 108 16.09 -8.20 -4.94
C ASN A 108 14.59 -7.95 -4.79
N LEU A 109 14.09 -7.82 -3.56
CA LEU A 109 12.70 -7.48 -3.28
C LEU A 109 12.36 -6.07 -3.76
N PHE A 110 13.28 -5.11 -3.60
CA PHE A 110 13.13 -3.77 -4.17
C PHE A 110 12.99 -3.82 -5.69
N ALA A 111 13.93 -4.48 -6.37
CA ALA A 111 13.93 -4.57 -7.82
C ALA A 111 12.64 -5.26 -8.32
N MET A 112 12.22 -6.35 -7.67
CA MET A 112 10.99 -7.06 -8.01
C MET A 112 9.74 -6.20 -7.79
N SER A 113 9.69 -5.48 -6.66
CA SER A 113 8.58 -4.57 -6.34
C SER A 113 8.55 -3.38 -7.30
N PHE A 114 9.71 -2.78 -7.60
CA PHE A 114 9.85 -1.67 -8.52
C PHE A 114 9.40 -2.06 -9.93
N ILE A 115 9.77 -3.25 -10.41
CA ILE A 115 9.31 -3.80 -11.70
C ILE A 115 7.80 -4.05 -11.67
N ALA A 116 7.26 -4.63 -10.59
CA ALA A 116 5.83 -4.90 -10.48
C ALA A 116 5.00 -3.60 -10.51
N VAL A 117 5.39 -2.59 -9.74
CA VAL A 117 4.70 -1.29 -9.68
C VAL A 117 4.88 -0.53 -10.99
N CYS A 118 6.08 -0.53 -11.60
CA CYS A 118 6.29 -0.02 -12.96
C CYS A 118 5.38 -0.70 -13.99
N GLY A 119 5.24 -2.02 -13.92
CA GLY A 119 4.39 -2.79 -14.83
C GLY A 119 2.92 -2.37 -14.71
N VAL A 120 2.44 -2.13 -13.49
CA VAL A 120 1.05 -1.72 -13.25
C VAL A 120 0.79 -0.34 -13.82
N TYR A 121 1.72 0.59 -13.59
CA TYR A 121 1.68 1.91 -14.19
C TYR A 121 1.81 1.90 -15.71
N TYR A 122 2.55 0.94 -16.28
CA TYR A 122 2.61 0.72 -17.73
C TYR A 122 1.29 0.21 -18.31
N PHE A 123 0.59 -0.70 -17.61
CA PHE A 123 -0.72 -1.22 -18.01
C PHE A 123 -1.90 -0.35 -17.58
N LYS A 124 -1.66 0.74 -16.85
CA LYS A 124 -2.70 1.68 -16.40
C LYS A 124 -3.66 2.10 -17.51
N PRO A 125 -3.22 2.51 -18.73
CA PRO A 125 -4.12 2.90 -19.80
C PRO A 125 -5.03 1.76 -20.31
N PHE A 126 -4.56 0.51 -20.20
CA PHE A 126 -5.34 -0.67 -20.59
C PHE A 126 -6.36 -1.06 -19.52
N ILE A 127 -6.00 -0.92 -18.25
CA ILE A 127 -6.89 -1.19 -17.12
C ILE A 127 -7.97 -0.10 -17.03
N ASP A 128 -7.58 1.17 -17.18
CA ASP A 128 -8.50 2.32 -17.20
C ASP A 128 -9.51 2.22 -18.35
N ASN A 129 -9.13 1.61 -19.48
CA ASN A 129 -10.02 1.36 -20.61
C ASN A 129 -10.80 0.02 -20.50
N HIS A 130 -11.11 -0.42 -19.28
CA HIS A 130 -11.87 -1.65 -19.01
C HIS A 130 -11.33 -2.90 -19.73
N PHE A 131 -10.01 -3.07 -19.80
CA PHE A 131 -9.33 -4.17 -20.50
C PHE A 131 -9.57 -4.20 -22.02
N SER A 132 -9.92 -3.05 -22.61
CA SER A 132 -10.03 -2.87 -24.07
C SER A 132 -8.71 -2.36 -24.65
N MET A 133 -8.18 -3.04 -25.67
CA MET A 133 -6.98 -2.60 -26.41
C MET A 133 -7.28 -1.52 -27.47
N ASN A 134 -8.54 -1.11 -27.65
CA ASN A 134 -8.92 -0.18 -28.70
C ASN A 134 -8.52 1.26 -28.33
N GLY A 135 -7.56 1.83 -29.08
CA GLY A 135 -7.12 3.22 -28.92
C GLY A 135 -6.13 3.46 -27.77
N VAL A 136 -5.60 2.40 -27.16
CA VAL A 136 -4.68 2.50 -26.02
C VAL A 136 -3.23 2.48 -26.48
N SER A 137 -2.50 3.57 -26.23
CA SER A 137 -1.04 3.57 -26.34
C SER A 137 -0.42 3.19 -25.01
N LEU A 138 0.07 1.96 -24.92
CA LEU A 138 0.88 1.50 -23.79
C LEU A 138 2.25 2.18 -23.85
N GLY A 139 2.63 2.91 -22.81
CA GLY A 139 3.89 3.65 -22.80
C GLY A 139 4.23 4.23 -21.44
N PHE A 140 5.52 4.45 -21.22
CA PHE A 140 6.04 5.20 -20.06
C PHE A 140 5.89 6.72 -20.22
N GLN A 141 5.42 7.19 -21.38
CA GLN A 141 5.22 8.62 -21.68
C GLN A 141 4.05 9.23 -20.91
N GLN A 142 3.10 8.43 -20.42
CA GLN A 142 2.00 8.88 -19.59
C GLN A 142 2.36 8.98 -18.08
N LEU A 143 3.60 8.67 -17.70
CA LEU A 143 4.03 8.78 -16.30
C LEU A 143 4.43 10.20 -15.95
N ASP A 144 3.54 10.88 -15.25
CA ASP A 144 3.86 12.12 -14.57
C ASP A 144 4.89 11.90 -13.46
N TRP A 145 5.55 12.99 -13.07
CA TRP A 145 6.55 13.00 -11.99
C TRP A 145 5.99 12.41 -10.67
N ALA A 146 4.71 12.62 -10.39
CA ALA A 146 4.03 12.09 -9.22
C ALA A 146 3.97 10.55 -9.23
N ASN A 147 3.70 9.95 -10.39
CA ASN A 147 3.66 8.49 -10.55
C ASN A 147 5.06 7.88 -10.36
N TRP A 148 6.11 8.55 -10.86
CA TRP A 148 7.49 8.12 -10.63
C TRP A 148 7.88 8.17 -9.15
N LEU A 149 7.46 9.22 -8.45
CA LEU A 149 7.69 9.35 -7.01
C LEU A 149 6.93 8.26 -6.24
N ASP A 150 5.67 7.99 -6.61
CA ASP A 150 4.87 6.92 -6.01
C ASP A 150 5.51 5.54 -6.19
N ILE A 151 5.92 5.18 -7.43
CA ILE A 151 6.62 3.91 -7.73
C ILE A 151 7.85 3.75 -6.81
N PHE A 152 8.64 4.81 -6.65
CA PHE A 152 9.85 4.78 -5.83
C PHE A 152 9.55 4.63 -4.35
N THR A 153 8.66 5.47 -3.81
CA THR A 153 8.30 5.47 -2.38
C THR A 153 7.62 4.17 -1.98
N THR A 154 6.71 3.66 -2.80
CA THR A 154 6.10 2.33 -2.66
C THR A 154 7.14 1.25 -2.53
N SER A 155 8.06 1.17 -3.49
CA SER A 155 9.06 0.11 -3.54
C SER A 155 9.95 0.15 -2.28
N LEU A 156 10.27 1.35 -1.77
CA LEU A 156 11.00 1.54 -0.52
C LEU A 156 10.20 1.05 0.71
N PHE A 157 8.92 1.37 0.79
CA PHE A 157 8.02 0.92 1.88
C PHE A 157 7.88 -0.60 1.91
N LEU A 158 7.79 -1.25 0.74
CA LEU A 158 7.71 -2.71 0.61
C LEU A 158 8.95 -3.42 1.17
N ILE A 159 10.14 -2.90 0.88
CA ILE A 159 11.37 -3.39 1.52
C ILE A 159 11.32 -3.17 3.04
N GLY A 160 10.94 -1.98 3.48
CA GLY A 160 10.90 -1.60 4.90
C GLY A 160 10.00 -2.52 5.72
N MET A 161 8.82 -2.85 5.18
CA MET A 161 7.90 -3.81 5.80
C MET A 161 8.47 -5.22 5.88
N TRP A 162 9.19 -5.66 4.84
CA TRP A 162 9.85 -6.97 4.87
C TRP A 162 10.90 -7.06 5.97
N PHE A 163 11.77 -6.04 6.11
CA PHE A 163 12.75 -5.99 7.19
C PHE A 163 12.09 -5.93 8.57
N MET A 164 11.01 -5.16 8.72
CA MET A 164 10.22 -5.08 9.95
C MET A 164 9.64 -6.45 10.33
N ALA A 165 9.07 -7.19 9.37
CA ALA A 165 8.51 -8.52 9.64
C ALA A 165 9.58 -9.57 9.96
N LYS A 166 10.79 -9.42 9.41
CA LYS A 166 11.95 -10.23 9.78
C LYS A 166 12.65 -9.75 11.05
N ARG A 167 12.20 -8.66 11.67
CA ARG A 167 12.78 -8.04 12.88
C ARG A 167 14.26 -7.69 12.72
N LYS A 168 14.62 -7.21 11.52
CA LYS A 168 15.99 -6.84 11.18
C LYS A 168 16.13 -5.33 11.03
N VAL A 169 17.18 -4.76 11.64
CA VAL A 169 17.55 -3.34 11.57
C VAL A 169 18.73 -3.16 10.61
#